data_AF-A0A8S3E0M5-F1
#
_entry.id   AF-A0A8S3E0M5-F1
#
_cell.length_a   1.000
_cell.length_b   1.000
_cell.length_c   1.000
_cell.angle_alpha   90.00
_cell.angle_beta   90.00
_cell.angle_gamma   90.00
#
_symmetry.space_group_name_H-M   'P 1'
#
loop_
_entity.id
_entity.type
_entity.pdbx_description
1 polymer ?
#
loop_
_entity_poly.entity_id
_entity_poly.type
_entity_poly.pdbx_seq_one_letter_code
_entity_poly.pdbx_strand_id
1 'polypeptide(L)'
;MPQIDPLFQAMSLFRRRRYEPCVEITTRLLEKNPNDQVAWLLKMRALTEQLYIDETEMGDDGLADMLDDNAFHQAPMPGTSMRQPTANPNMGVTGPSPAVRPVTMSGRPITGVLRLNTQSTQAGKSMENILKTARTAAT
;
A
#
# COMPACT_ATOMS: atom_id res chain seq x y z
N MET A 1 40.10 -22.44 13.80
CA MET A 1 39.26 -21.94 12.69
C MET A 1 39.46 -20.43 12.60
N PRO A 2 39.58 -19.82 11.41
CA PRO A 2 39.76 -18.38 11.30
C PRO A 2 38.53 -17.67 11.91
N GLN A 3 38.77 -16.77 12.85
CA GLN A 3 37.73 -15.91 13.42
C GLN A 3 37.31 -14.92 12.33
N ILE A 4 36.09 -15.05 11.83
CA ILE A 4 35.49 -14.06 10.94
C ILE A 4 35.19 -12.80 11.75
N ASP A 5 35.51 -11.65 11.18
CA ASP A 5 35.16 -10.35 11.77
C ASP A 5 33.63 -10.23 11.94
N PRO A 6 33.13 -9.94 13.17
CA PRO A 6 31.69 -9.86 13.43
C PRO A 6 30.99 -8.79 12.59
N LEU A 7 31.66 -7.67 12.28
CA LEU A 7 31.07 -6.63 11.45
C LEU A 7 30.88 -7.10 10.02
N PHE A 8 31.90 -7.76 9.45
CA PHE A 8 31.79 -8.43 8.15
C PHE A 8 30.67 -9.49 8.12
N GLN A 9 30.53 -10.28 9.19
CA GLN A 9 29.46 -11.26 9.32
C GLN A 9 28.08 -10.59 9.30
N ALA A 10 27.89 -9.50 10.06
CA ALA A 10 26.64 -8.74 10.09
C ALA A 10 26.30 -8.17 8.70
N MET A 11 27.28 -7.59 8.01
CA MET A 11 27.08 -7.06 6.65
C MET A 11 26.66 -8.15 5.66
N SER A 12 27.26 -9.35 5.76
CA SER A 12 26.89 -10.51 4.94
C SER A 12 25.44 -10.96 5.22
N LEU A 13 25.01 -10.94 6.48
CA LEU A 13 23.64 -11.26 6.87
C LEU A 13 22.63 -10.24 6.34
N PHE A 14 22.95 -8.95 6.44
CA PHE A 14 22.13 -7.86 5.91
C PHE A 14 21.89 -8.03 4.40
N ARG A 15 22.95 -8.28 3.61
CA ARG A 15 22.85 -8.50 2.15
C ARG A 15 21.98 -9.71 1.79
N ARG A 16 21.90 -10.70 2.68
CA ARG A 16 21.05 -11.89 2.51
C ARG A 16 19.63 -11.71 3.05
N ARG A 17 19.22 -10.48 3.37
CA ARG A 17 17.94 -10.14 3.99
C ARG A 17 17.67 -10.86 5.32
N ARG A 18 18.72 -11.30 6.01
CA ARG A 18 18.61 -11.89 7.36
C ARG A 18 18.82 -10.80 8.40
N TYR A 19 17.78 -9.99 8.57
CA TYR A 19 17.86 -8.77 9.37
C TYR A 19 17.90 -9.04 10.87
N GLU A 20 17.15 -10.02 11.38
CA GLU A 20 17.11 -10.32 12.82
C GLU A 20 18.48 -10.77 13.38
N PRO A 21 19.19 -11.75 12.76
CA PRO A 21 20.56 -12.08 13.16
C PRO A 21 21.56 -10.93 12.99
N CYS A 22 21.35 -10.05 12.00
CA CYS A 22 22.19 -8.87 11.80
C CYS A 22 22.03 -7.87 12.96
N VAL A 23 20.78 -7.64 13.40
CA VAL A 23 20.47 -6.77 14.55
C VAL A 23 21.06 -7.33 15.84
N GLU A 24 21.02 -8.65 16.02
CA GLU A 24 21.62 -9.29 17.21
C GLU A 24 23.14 -9.07 17.28
N ILE A 25 23.87 -9.34 16.18
CA ILE A 25 25.33 -9.17 16.14
C ILE A 25 25.73 -7.69 16.31
N THR A 26 25.04 -6.78 15.62
CA THR A 26 25.30 -5.34 15.75
C THR A 26 24.98 -4.81 17.14
N THR A 27 23.95 -5.35 17.82
CA THR A 27 23.66 -5.01 19.22
C THR A 27 24.79 -5.44 20.14
N ARG A 28 25.30 -6.66 20.00
CA ARG A 28 26.47 -7.15 20.76
C ARG A 28 27.75 -6.34 20.47
N LEU A 29 27.91 -5.82 19.25
CA LEU A 29 29.02 -4.93 18.90
C LEU A 29 28.89 -3.57 19.58
N LEU A 30 27.69 -2.97 19.57
CA LEU A 30 27.40 -1.69 20.20
C LEU A 30 27.47 -1.74 21.73
N GLU A 31 27.13 -2.88 22.35
CA GLU A 31 27.34 -3.10 23.78
C GLU A 31 28.82 -3.03 24.18
N LYS A 32 29.73 -3.44 23.29
CA LYS A 32 31.18 -3.39 23.52
C LYS A 32 31.77 -2.02 23.17
N ASN A 33 31.31 -1.42 22.07
CA ASN A 33 31.73 -0.10 21.64
C ASN A 33 30.51 0.74 21.23
N PRO A 34 30.00 1.58 22.15
CA PRO A 34 28.83 2.42 21.88
C PRO A 34 29.04 3.45 20.75
N ASN A 35 30.29 3.80 20.44
CA ASN A 35 30.63 4.81 19.44
C ASN A 35 30.93 4.24 18.05
N ASP A 36 30.65 2.95 17.81
CA ASP A 36 30.76 2.36 16.47
C ASP A 36 29.59 2.80 15.57
N GLN A 37 29.85 3.86 14.78
CA GLN A 37 28.89 4.43 13.84
C GLN A 37 28.44 3.43 12.76
N VAL A 38 29.33 2.51 12.35
CA VAL A 38 29.04 1.56 11.27
C VAL A 38 28.08 0.49 11.78
N ALA A 39 28.35 -0.07 12.97
CA ALA A 39 27.44 -1.02 13.61
C ALA A 39 26.07 -0.38 13.89
N TRP A 40 26.04 0.88 14.31
CA TRP A 40 24.79 1.62 14.54
C TRP A 40 23.97 1.81 13.26
N LEU A 41 24.60 2.31 12.18
CA LEU A 41 23.94 2.50 10.90
C LEU A 41 23.38 1.17 10.35
N LEU A 42 24.18 0.10 10.44
CA LEU A 42 23.79 -1.22 9.94
C LEU A 42 22.59 -1.78 10.73
N LYS A 43 22.56 -1.57 12.06
CA LYS A 43 21.42 -1.93 12.90
C LYS A 43 20.16 -1.16 12.49
N MET A 44 20.25 0.16 12.35
CA MET A 44 19.12 1.00 11.98
C MET A 44 18.56 0.59 10.61
N ARG A 45 19.43 0.37 9.61
CA ARG A 45 19.01 -0.11 8.30
C ARG A 45 18.33 -1.48 8.36
N ALA A 46 18.88 -2.41 9.14
CA ALA A 46 18.26 -3.73 9.29
C ALA A 46 16.86 -3.64 9.91
N LEU A 47 16.64 -2.75 10.88
CA LEU A 47 15.34 -2.53 11.51
C LEU A 47 14.32 -1.89 10.55
N THR A 48 14.73 -0.90 9.76
CA THR A 48 13.81 -0.27 8.79
C THR A 48 13.44 -1.22 7.66
N GLU A 49 14.40 -2.02 7.18
CA GLU A 49 14.19 -3.01 6.12
C GLU A 49 13.34 -4.21 6.54
N GLN A 50 13.26 -4.52 7.84
CA GLN A 50 12.35 -5.55 8.36
C GLN A 50 10.88 -5.19 8.17
N LEU A 51 10.57 -3.91 8.25
CA LEU A 51 9.20 -3.38 8.20
C LEU A 51 8.95 -2.60 6.91
N TYR A 52 9.88 -2.67 5.95
CA TYR A 52 9.78 -1.90 4.72
C TYR A 52 8.61 -2.39 3.89
N ILE A 53 7.69 -1.47 3.62
CA ILE A 53 6.56 -1.63 2.70
C ILE A 53 6.77 -0.61 1.59
N ASP A 54 6.52 -1.00 0.35
CA ASP A 54 6.62 -0.11 -0.80
C ASP A 54 5.58 1.02 -0.67
N GLU A 55 6.07 2.27 -0.63
CA GLU A 55 5.23 3.46 -0.50
C GLU A 55 4.23 3.59 -1.67
N THR A 56 4.55 3.04 -2.84
CA THR A 56 3.64 3.07 -4.00
C THR A 56 2.45 2.12 -3.87
N GLU A 57 2.57 1.09 -3.04
CA GLU A 57 1.47 0.17 -2.73
C GLU A 57 0.59 0.68 -1.58
N MET A 58 1.14 1.53 -0.72
CA MET A 58 0.43 2.19 0.36
C MET A 58 -0.45 3.33 -0.19
N GLY A 59 -1.69 2.99 -0.56
CA GLY A 59 -2.71 4.00 -0.88
C GLY A 59 -3.27 4.59 0.41
N ASP A 60 -3.01 5.87 0.66
CA ASP A 60 -3.56 6.63 1.80
C ASP A 60 -4.87 7.35 1.45
N ASP A 61 -5.77 6.64 0.74
CA ASP A 61 -7.08 7.17 0.37
C ASP A 61 -8.03 7.08 1.58
N GLY A 62 -7.80 7.92 2.58
CA GLY A 62 -8.65 8.03 3.76
C GLY A 62 -10.02 8.64 3.44
N LEU A 63 -10.97 8.51 4.38
CA LEU A 63 -12.29 9.15 4.26
C LEU A 63 -12.21 10.67 4.06
N ALA A 64 -11.20 11.31 4.66
CA ALA A 64 -10.98 12.75 4.51
C ALA A 64 -10.61 13.12 3.08
N ASP A 65 -9.70 12.36 2.45
CA ASP A 65 -9.28 12.60 1.07
C ASP A 65 -10.41 12.33 0.06
N MET A 66 -11.31 11.37 0.37
CA MET A 66 -12.52 11.15 -0.43
C MET A 66 -13.54 12.29 -0.37
N LEU A 67 -13.56 13.05 0.73
CA LEU A 67 -14.43 14.22 0.89
C LEU A 67 -13.78 15.50 0.35
N ASP A 68 -12.47 15.47 0.13
CA ASP A 68 -11.74 16.60 -0.44
C ASP A 68 -12.00 16.68 -1.96
N ASP A 69 -12.26 17.90 -2.43
CA ASP A 69 -12.60 18.14 -3.84
C ASP A 69 -11.44 18.78 -4.58
N ASN A 70 -10.41 17.97 -4.79
CA ASN A 70 -9.21 18.36 -5.54
C ASN A 70 -9.42 18.35 -7.08
N ALA A 71 -10.63 18.02 -7.56
CA ALA A 71 -10.93 17.98 -8.99
C ALA A 71 -11.26 19.38 -9.52
N PHE A 72 -10.50 19.86 -10.51
CA PHE A 72 -10.76 21.17 -11.13
C PHE A 72 -12.10 21.23 -11.89
N HIS A 73 -12.50 20.13 -12.52
CA HIS A 73 -13.74 20.04 -13.29
C HIS A 73 -14.80 19.26 -12.53
N GLN A 74 -15.93 19.92 -12.25
CA GLN A 74 -17.10 19.31 -11.60
C GLN A 74 -17.87 18.36 -12.53
N ALA A 75 -17.87 18.64 -13.84
CA ALA A 75 -18.55 17.84 -14.85
C ALA A 75 -17.62 17.58 -16.05
N PRO A 76 -16.59 16.72 -15.89
CA PRO A 76 -15.70 16.37 -16.97
C PRO A 76 -16.45 15.60 -18.07
N MET A 77 -15.99 15.74 -19.31
CA MET A 77 -16.51 14.94 -20.41
C MET A 77 -16.31 13.44 -20.16
N PRO A 78 -17.20 12.57 -20.71
CA PRO A 78 -16.99 11.12 -20.63
C PRO A 78 -15.63 10.72 -21.20
N GLY A 79 -14.86 9.94 -20.43
CA GLY A 79 -13.53 9.46 -20.84
C GLY A 79 -12.37 10.42 -20.55
N THR A 80 -12.62 11.64 -20.06
CA THR A 80 -11.55 12.58 -19.66
C THR A 80 -11.32 12.64 -18.15
N SER A 81 -12.03 11.81 -17.37
CA SER A 81 -11.84 11.64 -15.93
C SER A 81 -11.98 10.18 -15.52
N MET A 82 -11.27 9.80 -14.45
CA MET A 82 -11.40 8.49 -13.80
C MET A 82 -12.67 8.41 -12.93
N ARG A 83 -13.25 9.56 -12.52
CA ARG A 83 -14.58 9.62 -11.90
C ARG A 83 -15.60 9.31 -13.00
N GLN A 84 -16.25 8.16 -12.91
CA GLN A 84 -17.24 7.76 -13.89
C GLN A 84 -18.48 8.65 -13.73
N PRO A 85 -18.99 9.29 -14.80
CA PRO A 85 -20.21 10.07 -14.69
C PRO A 85 -21.36 9.14 -14.27
N THR A 86 -22.13 9.57 -13.28
CA THR A 86 -23.36 8.91 -12.79
C THR A 86 -24.46 8.82 -13.86
N ALA A 87 -24.26 9.46 -15.01
CA ALA A 87 -25.16 9.44 -16.13
C ALA A 87 -24.85 8.23 -17.05
N ASN A 88 -25.66 7.20 -16.89
CA ASN A 88 -25.89 6.09 -17.81
C ASN A 88 -24.89 4.90 -17.75
N PRO A 89 -25.23 3.78 -17.07
CA PRO A 89 -24.38 2.59 -16.97
C PRO A 89 -24.10 1.89 -18.33
N ASN A 90 -24.80 2.29 -19.40
CA ASN A 90 -24.63 1.75 -20.74
C ASN A 90 -23.77 2.63 -21.68
N MET A 91 -23.34 3.83 -21.29
CA MET A 91 -22.44 4.66 -22.12
C MET A 91 -21.00 4.54 -21.61
N GLY A 92 -20.24 3.59 -22.18
CA GLY A 92 -18.79 3.55 -22.04
C GLY A 92 -18.19 2.27 -21.45
N VAL A 93 -19.00 1.28 -21.09
CA VAL A 93 -18.47 -0.04 -20.67
C VAL A 93 -18.07 -0.83 -21.91
N THR A 94 -16.86 -0.60 -22.39
CA THR A 94 -16.17 -1.56 -23.26
C THR A 94 -15.73 -2.74 -22.41
N GLY A 95 -16.64 -3.69 -22.18
CA GLY A 95 -16.38 -4.83 -21.31
C GLY A 95 -17.56 -5.81 -21.22
N PRO A 96 -17.33 -6.99 -20.62
CA PRO A 96 -18.37 -7.99 -20.41
C PRO A 96 -19.50 -7.40 -19.56
N SER A 97 -20.74 -7.71 -19.92
CA SER A 97 -21.92 -7.25 -19.19
C SER A 97 -21.93 -7.85 -17.76
N PRO A 98 -22.67 -7.24 -16.81
CA PRO A 98 -22.83 -7.79 -15.46
C PRO A 98 -23.41 -9.21 -15.43
N ALA A 99 -24.11 -9.63 -16.50
CA ALA A 99 -24.60 -11.00 -16.66
C ALA A 99 -23.48 -12.02 -16.94
N VAL A 100 -22.34 -11.56 -17.46
CA VAL A 100 -21.17 -12.38 -17.80
C VAL A 100 -20.07 -12.24 -16.74
N ARG A 101 -19.87 -11.03 -16.17
CA ARG A 101 -18.85 -10.78 -15.16
C ARG A 101 -19.44 -10.04 -13.96
N PRO A 102 -19.31 -10.59 -12.73
CA PRO A 102 -19.75 -9.91 -11.53
C PRO A 102 -19.09 -8.52 -11.39
N VAL A 103 -19.81 -7.60 -10.78
CA VAL A 103 -19.36 -6.23 -10.52
C VAL A 103 -19.22 -6.00 -9.02
N THR A 104 -18.31 -5.11 -8.64
CA THR A 104 -18.21 -4.60 -7.27
C THR A 104 -19.35 -3.64 -6.96
N MET A 105 -19.48 -3.24 -5.69
CA MET A 105 -20.46 -2.22 -5.24
C MET A 105 -20.32 -0.85 -5.94
N SER A 106 -19.21 -0.59 -6.62
CA SER A 106 -19.00 0.62 -7.42
C SER A 106 -19.39 0.45 -8.89
N GLY A 107 -19.96 -0.71 -9.28
CA GLY A 107 -20.37 -1.01 -10.66
C GLY A 107 -19.22 -1.41 -11.58
N ARG A 108 -17.97 -1.48 -11.07
CA ARG A 108 -16.80 -1.92 -11.83
C ARG A 108 -16.72 -3.45 -11.84
N PRO A 109 -16.46 -4.10 -12.98
CA PRO A 109 -16.26 -5.55 -13.02
C PRO A 109 -15.10 -6.00 -12.12
N ILE A 110 -15.25 -7.13 -11.43
CA ILE A 110 -14.25 -7.65 -10.48
C ILE A 110 -12.91 -7.92 -11.16
N THR A 111 -11.78 -7.39 -10.65
CA THR A 111 -10.43 -7.62 -11.21
C THR A 111 -9.84 -8.96 -10.73
N GLY A 112 -8.90 -9.52 -11.49
CA GLY A 112 -8.19 -10.76 -11.13
C GLY A 112 -6.97 -10.56 -10.22
N VAL A 113 -6.60 -9.31 -9.94
CA VAL A 113 -5.47 -8.96 -9.06
C VAL A 113 -5.97 -7.99 -7.99
N LEU A 114 -5.76 -8.34 -6.73
CA LEU A 114 -6.04 -7.47 -5.59
C LEU A 114 -4.77 -6.70 -5.22
N ARG A 115 -4.82 -5.38 -5.29
CA ARG A 115 -3.79 -4.48 -4.76
C ARG A 115 -4.41 -3.68 -3.62
N LEU A 116 -3.59 -3.23 -2.69
CA LEU A 116 -4.05 -2.42 -1.56
C LEU A 116 -4.77 -1.15 -2.04
N ASN A 117 -4.26 -0.52 -3.12
CA ASN A 117 -4.86 0.67 -3.74
C ASN A 117 -5.82 0.38 -4.91
N THR A 118 -6.49 -0.78 -4.93
CA THR A 118 -7.52 -1.03 -5.95
C THR A 118 -8.76 -0.17 -5.63
N GLN A 119 -8.81 1.04 -6.19
CA GLN A 119 -9.93 1.96 -5.99
C GLN A 119 -11.26 1.37 -6.49
N SER A 120 -12.12 0.97 -5.56
CA SER A 120 -13.55 0.87 -5.82
C SER A 120 -14.15 2.27 -5.67
N THR A 121 -14.18 3.04 -6.75
CA THR A 121 -14.66 4.44 -6.75
C THR A 121 -15.95 4.64 -5.94
N GLN A 122 -15.83 5.26 -4.76
CA GLN A 122 -16.93 5.77 -3.94
C GLN A 122 -17.00 7.31 -3.95
N ALA A 123 -16.20 7.97 -4.79
CA ALA A 123 -16.20 9.42 -4.91
C ALA A 123 -17.60 9.94 -5.28
N GLY A 124 -18.12 10.89 -4.49
CA GLY A 124 -19.43 11.52 -4.67
C GLY A 124 -20.59 10.90 -3.87
N LYS A 125 -20.36 9.89 -3.03
CA LYS A 125 -21.37 9.41 -2.07
C LYS A 125 -21.34 10.26 -0.80
N SER A 126 -22.52 10.65 -0.30
CA SER A 126 -22.66 11.30 1.01
C SER A 126 -21.94 10.46 2.10
N MET A 127 -21.29 11.14 3.05
CA MET A 127 -20.56 10.51 4.17
C MET A 127 -21.38 9.42 4.86
N GLU A 128 -22.70 9.63 5.00
CA GLU A 128 -23.63 8.65 5.59
C GLU A 128 -23.68 7.32 4.83
N ASN A 129 -23.61 7.36 3.50
CA ASN A 129 -23.64 6.15 2.66
C ASN A 129 -22.34 5.37 2.79
N ILE A 130 -21.20 6.07 2.96
CA ILE A 130 -19.90 5.42 3.16
C ILE A 130 -19.89 4.67 4.50
N LEU A 131 -20.37 5.31 5.57
CA LEU A 131 -20.45 4.70 6.91
C LEU A 131 -21.41 3.51 6.97
N LYS A 132 -22.50 3.52 6.19
CA LYS A 132 -23.47 2.42 6.12
C LYS A 132 -22.96 1.22 5.31
N THR A 133 -22.20 1.47 4.23
CA THR A 133 -21.74 0.42 3.30
C THR A 133 -20.76 -0.55 3.96
N ALA A 134 -19.90 -0.07 4.87
CA ALA A 134 -18.94 -0.92 5.59
C ALA A 134 -19.62 -1.98 6.48
N ARG A 135 -20.86 -1.73 6.95
CA ARG A 135 -21.57 -2.58 7.91
C ARG A 135 -22.35 -3.73 7.25
N THR A 136 -22.57 -3.69 5.93
CA THR A 136 -23.37 -4.69 5.20
C THR A 136 -22.54 -5.71 4.41
N ALA A 137 -21.21 -5.66 4.49
CA ALA A 137 -20.32 -6.62 3.83
C ALA A 137 -20.10 -7.93 4.61
N ALA A 138 -20.59 -8.02 5.85
CA ALA A 138 -20.49 -9.19 6.71
C ALA A 138 -21.84 -9.91 6.82
N THR A 139 -22.25 -10.58 5.74
CA THR A 139 -23.32 -11.59 5.67
C THR A 139 -23.04 -12.46 4.46
#